data_AF-X1N504-F1
#
_entry.id   AF-X1N504-F1
#
_cell.length_a   1.000
_cell.length_b   1.000
_cell.length_c   1.000
_cell.angle_alpha   90.00
_cell.angle_beta   90.00
_cell.angle_gamma   90.00
#
_symmetry.space_group_name_H-M   'P 1'
#
loop_
_entity.id
_entity.type
_entity.pdbx_description
1 polymer ?
#
loop_
_entity_poly.entity_id
_entity_poly.type
_entity_poly.pdbx_seq_one_letter_code
_entity_poly.pdbx_strand_id
1 'polypeptide(L)'
;AAVNEWVSVCWSPELSLFVAVAQSGTGNRVMTSPDGINWTIRTSAADNSWVSVCWSPELSLFVAVALTGTGNRVMTSPDGINWTIRTSAADNDWWSVCWSPELSLFCAVANTGTGNRVMTSPDGITWTIRTSAADNDWWSVCWSPELSLFVAVALTGTGNRVMTSPDGINWTIRTSAADNGWYEVCWSPELSLFVAVAYTGTGNRVMTSLYSKLDKGEDL
;
A
#
# COMPACT_ATOMS: atom_id res chain seq x y z
N ALA A 1 -7.85 15.61 24.61
CA ALA A 1 -7.35 14.32 24.09
C ALA A 1 -6.56 14.62 22.83
N ALA A 2 -5.39 14.00 22.63
CA ALA A 2 -4.69 14.13 21.35
C ALA A 2 -5.63 13.62 20.24
N VAL A 3 -5.78 14.40 19.18
CA VAL A 3 -6.62 14.03 18.02
C VAL A 3 -5.79 13.09 17.17
N ASN A 4 -6.29 11.87 16.96
CA ASN A 4 -5.68 10.91 16.04
C ASN A 4 -6.07 11.26 14.60
N GLU A 5 -5.10 11.25 13.71
CA GLU A 5 -5.29 11.43 12.26
C GLU A 5 -5.41 10.06 11.60
N TRP A 6 -6.64 9.61 11.38
CA TRP A 6 -6.98 8.34 10.73
C TRP A 6 -6.83 8.47 9.22
N VAL A 7 -6.02 7.60 8.61
CA VAL A 7 -5.58 7.78 7.21
C VAL A 7 -5.78 6.56 6.32
N SER A 8 -6.02 5.38 6.89
CA SER A 8 -6.27 4.16 6.10
C SER A 8 -7.24 3.24 6.83
N VAL A 9 -8.07 2.55 6.05
CA VAL A 9 -9.04 1.56 6.52
C VAL A 9 -8.98 0.32 5.62
N CYS A 10 -9.14 -0.85 6.21
CA CYS A 10 -9.24 -2.13 5.51
C CYS A 10 -10.40 -2.96 6.09
N TRP A 11 -11.03 -3.76 5.25
CA TRP A 11 -12.08 -4.70 5.62
C TRP A 11 -11.54 -6.13 5.61
N SER A 12 -11.81 -6.90 6.66
CA SER A 12 -11.69 -8.35 6.67
C SER A 12 -13.08 -8.98 6.57
N PRO A 13 -13.40 -9.69 5.47
CA PRO A 13 -14.67 -10.40 5.36
C PRO A 13 -14.78 -11.57 6.34
N GLU A 14 -13.69 -12.30 6.59
CA GLU A 14 -13.66 -13.46 7.50
C GLU A 14 -13.94 -13.07 8.95
N LEU A 15 -13.49 -11.90 9.37
CA LEU A 15 -13.76 -11.36 10.71
C LEU A 15 -14.99 -10.48 10.77
N SER A 16 -15.57 -10.13 9.62
CA SER A 16 -16.61 -9.10 9.50
C SER A 16 -16.21 -7.80 10.24
N LEU A 17 -14.99 -7.33 9.98
CA LEU A 17 -14.36 -6.27 10.75
C LEU A 17 -13.64 -5.24 9.86
N PHE A 18 -13.98 -3.97 10.03
CA PHE A 18 -13.14 -2.86 9.58
C PHE A 18 -12.03 -2.60 10.59
N VAL A 19 -10.83 -2.35 10.09
CA VAL A 19 -9.66 -1.88 10.84
C VAL A 19 -9.22 -0.57 10.22
N ALA A 20 -9.02 0.46 11.02
CA ALA A 20 -8.40 1.71 10.61
C ALA A 20 -7.14 2.01 11.42
N VAL A 21 -6.16 2.65 10.79
CA VAL A 21 -4.88 3.04 11.39
C VAL A 21 -4.67 4.55 11.31
N ALA A 22 -3.89 5.09 12.25
CA ALA A 22 -3.62 6.52 12.36
C ALA A 22 -2.12 6.87 12.33
N GLN A 23 -1.83 8.03 11.75
CA GLN A 23 -0.47 8.60 11.70
C GLN A 23 -0.07 9.33 13.00
N SER A 24 -1.04 9.72 13.82
CA SER A 24 -0.84 10.44 15.09
C SER A 24 -1.65 9.83 16.23
N GLY A 25 -1.31 10.21 17.47
CA GLY A 25 -1.88 9.64 18.71
C GLY A 25 -0.82 9.04 19.64
N THR A 26 -1.22 8.55 20.80
CA THR A 26 -0.34 7.91 21.80
C THR A 26 -1.00 6.67 22.36
N GLY A 27 -0.43 5.51 22.06
CA GLY A 27 -0.90 4.19 22.44
C GLY A 27 -2.22 3.76 21.80
N ASN A 28 -2.80 4.52 20.87
CA ASN A 28 -4.19 4.37 20.44
C ASN A 28 -4.39 4.52 18.92
N ARG A 29 -3.39 4.15 18.11
CA ARG A 29 -3.38 4.42 16.66
C ARG A 29 -4.08 3.36 15.80
N VAL A 30 -4.96 2.56 16.40
CA VAL A 30 -5.81 1.58 15.71
C VAL A 30 -7.25 1.76 16.18
N MET A 31 -8.22 1.56 15.30
CA MET A 31 -9.62 1.38 15.68
C MET A 31 -10.30 0.34 14.82
N THR A 32 -11.33 -0.30 15.38
CA THR A 32 -12.08 -1.37 14.71
C THR A 32 -13.57 -1.08 14.71
N SER A 33 -14.28 -1.52 13.68
CA SER A 33 -15.73 -1.43 13.62
C SER A 33 -16.33 -2.64 12.90
N PRO A 34 -17.37 -3.29 13.46
CA PRO A 34 -18.08 -4.35 12.77
C PRO A 34 -19.09 -3.85 11.72
N ASP A 35 -19.45 -2.56 11.77
CA ASP A 35 -20.55 -1.98 10.99
C ASP A 35 -20.16 -0.73 10.18
N GLY A 36 -18.92 -0.24 10.33
CA GLY A 36 -18.42 0.99 9.72
C GLY A 36 -18.97 2.29 10.35
N ILE A 37 -19.83 2.19 11.38
CA ILE A 37 -20.51 3.32 12.02
C ILE A 37 -19.99 3.49 13.44
N ASN A 38 -19.99 2.42 14.23
CA ASN A 38 -19.57 2.41 15.62
C ASN A 38 -18.14 1.91 15.70
N TRP A 39 -17.23 2.77 16.17
CA TRP A 39 -15.81 2.49 16.19
C TRP A 39 -15.26 2.38 17.60
N THR A 40 -14.44 1.35 17.82
CA THR A 40 -13.76 1.09 19.10
C THR A 40 -12.26 1.32 18.93
N ILE A 41 -11.69 2.23 19.73
CA ILE A 41 -10.25 2.47 19.78
C ILE A 41 -9.52 1.24 20.33
N ARG A 42 -8.40 0.89 19.71
CA ARG A 42 -7.51 -0.22 20.09
C ARG A 42 -6.10 0.29 20.36
N THR A 43 -5.35 -0.50 21.14
CA THR A 43 -3.95 -0.20 21.41
C THR A 43 -3.10 -0.55 20.19
N SER A 44 -2.31 0.41 19.71
CA SER A 44 -1.31 0.17 18.66
C SER A 44 -0.05 -0.44 19.26
N ALA A 45 0.66 -1.28 18.50
CA ALA A 45 1.85 -1.96 18.99
C ALA A 45 3.06 -1.01 19.20
N ALA A 46 3.07 0.12 18.49
CA ALA A 46 3.96 1.25 18.72
C ALA A 46 3.32 2.56 18.25
N ASP A 47 3.87 3.69 18.70
CA ASP A 47 3.48 5.04 18.27
C ASP A 47 4.21 5.50 17.00
N ASN A 48 4.26 4.60 16.01
CA ASN A 48 4.73 4.91 14.67
C ASN A 48 3.60 5.51 13.83
N SER A 49 3.96 6.28 12.81
CA SER A 49 3.02 6.90 11.88
C SER A 49 2.47 5.84 10.91
N TRP A 50 1.46 5.09 11.34
CA TRP A 50 0.82 4.03 10.56
C TRP A 50 -0.07 4.64 9.47
N VAL A 51 0.22 4.33 8.20
CA VAL A 51 -0.39 5.04 7.06
C VAL A 51 -1.15 4.15 6.10
N SER A 52 -0.89 2.86 6.09
CA SER A 52 -1.60 1.91 5.23
C SER A 52 -1.78 0.58 5.96
N VAL A 53 -2.96 -0.01 5.81
CA VAL A 53 -3.31 -1.33 6.32
C VAL A 53 -3.96 -2.15 5.21
N CYS A 54 -3.61 -3.43 5.12
CA CYS A 54 -4.26 -4.39 4.22
C CYS A 54 -4.55 -5.70 4.95
N TRP A 55 -5.42 -6.52 4.35
CA TRP A 55 -5.82 -7.83 4.83
C TRP A 55 -5.38 -8.91 3.84
N SER A 56 -4.81 -10.00 4.35
CA SER A 56 -4.61 -11.24 3.61
C SER A 56 -5.64 -12.27 4.10
N PRO A 57 -6.61 -12.66 3.25
CA PRO A 57 -7.54 -13.74 3.56
C PRO A 57 -6.84 -15.08 3.84
N GLU A 58 -5.86 -15.44 3.02
CA GLU A 58 -5.17 -16.73 3.06
C GLU A 58 -4.32 -16.91 4.32
N LEU A 59 -3.75 -15.81 4.84
CA LEU A 59 -3.00 -15.81 6.09
C LEU A 59 -3.87 -15.45 7.30
N SER A 60 -5.11 -15.01 7.08
CA SER A 60 -5.99 -14.41 8.10
C SER A 60 -5.24 -13.35 8.91
N LEU A 61 -4.60 -12.42 8.21
CA LEU A 61 -3.66 -11.48 8.80
C LEU A 61 -3.84 -10.05 8.27
N PHE A 62 -4.01 -9.10 9.19
CA PHE A 62 -3.82 -7.68 8.91
C PHE A 62 -2.34 -7.35 8.94
N VAL A 63 -1.91 -6.51 7.99
CA VAL A 63 -0.57 -5.91 7.94
C VAL A 63 -0.73 -4.41 7.81
N ALA A 64 -0.03 -3.65 8.67
CA ALA A 64 0.09 -2.22 8.55
C ALA A 64 1.56 -1.78 8.44
N VAL A 65 1.79 -0.72 7.66
CA VAL A 65 3.12 -0.12 7.44
C VAL A 65 3.15 1.33 7.91
N ALA A 66 4.36 1.82 8.23
CA ALA A 66 4.56 3.16 8.80
C ALA A 66 5.68 3.98 8.16
N LEU A 67 5.56 5.30 8.33
CA LEU A 67 6.56 6.30 7.91
C LEU A 67 7.67 6.51 8.94
N THR A 68 7.43 6.17 10.20
CA THR A 68 8.37 6.44 11.30
C THR A 68 8.69 5.18 12.07
N GLY A 69 9.77 5.21 12.83
CA GLY A 69 10.29 4.08 13.58
C GLY A 69 11.71 3.71 13.15
N THR A 70 12.31 2.79 13.89
CA THR A 70 13.67 2.27 13.64
C THR A 70 13.64 0.76 13.77
N GLY A 71 13.74 0.07 12.64
CA GLY A 71 13.62 -1.38 12.52
C GLY A 71 12.24 -1.94 12.89
N ASN A 72 11.19 -1.12 12.97
CA ASN A 72 9.88 -1.52 13.48
C ASN A 72 8.70 -0.90 12.73
N ARG A 73 8.86 -0.67 11.42
CA ARG A 73 7.87 0.05 10.59
C ARG A 73 6.76 -0.85 10.01
N VAL A 74 6.60 -2.06 10.55
CA VAL A 74 5.52 -2.99 10.22
C VAL A 74 4.86 -3.48 11.50
N MET A 75 3.54 -3.64 11.49
CA MET A 75 2.83 -4.39 12.52
C MET A 75 1.78 -5.31 11.91
N THR A 76 1.51 -6.42 12.59
CA THR A 76 0.54 -7.43 12.13
C THR A 76 -0.47 -7.78 13.21
N SER A 77 -1.67 -8.15 12.80
CA SER A 77 -2.71 -8.62 13.73
C SER A 77 -3.61 -9.67 13.07
N PRO A 78 -3.84 -10.84 13.71
CA PRO A 78 -4.79 -11.83 13.20
C PRO A 78 -6.26 -11.51 13.54
N ASP A 79 -6.51 -10.55 14.44
CA ASP A 79 -7.85 -10.24 14.97
C ASP A 79 -8.23 -8.75 14.87
N GLY A 80 -7.32 -7.89 14.41
CA GLY A 80 -7.49 -6.43 14.34
C GLY A 80 -7.40 -5.72 15.70
N ILE A 81 -7.24 -6.47 16.80
CA ILE A 81 -7.27 -5.98 18.18
C ILE A 81 -5.87 -6.03 18.79
N ASN A 82 -5.21 -7.19 18.73
CA ASN A 82 -3.89 -7.44 19.27
C ASN A 82 -2.86 -7.31 18.16
N TRP A 83 -2.03 -6.28 18.24
CA TRP A 83 -1.02 -5.97 17.24
C TRP A 83 0.38 -6.34 17.70
N THR A 84 1.15 -6.93 16.81
CA THR A 84 2.55 -7.32 17.05
C THR A 84 3.45 -6.52 16.12
N ILE A 85 4.46 -5.84 16.67
CA ILE A 85 5.52 -5.18 15.89
C ILE A 85 6.37 -6.22 15.15
N ARG A 86 6.70 -5.91 13.90
CA ARG A 86 7.60 -6.68 13.04
C ARG A 86 8.77 -5.83 12.57
N THR A 87 9.88 -6.49 12.27
CA THR A 87 11.06 -5.84 11.70
C THR A 87 10.80 -5.47 10.24
N SER A 88 10.94 -4.19 9.92
CA SER A 88 10.91 -3.71 8.53
C SER A 88 12.24 -4.02 7.83
N ALA A 89 12.19 -4.28 6.52
CA ALA A 89 13.39 -4.59 5.73
C ALA A 89 14.37 -3.40 5.63
N ALA A 90 13.84 -2.17 5.73
CA ALA A 90 14.60 -0.93 5.83
C ALA A 90 13.77 0.15 6.57
N ASP A 91 14.44 1.18 7.06
CA ASP A 91 13.82 2.38 7.65
C ASP A 91 13.45 3.43 6.59
N ASN A 92 12.84 2.96 5.50
CA ASN A 92 12.21 3.81 4.51
C ASN A 92 10.77 4.16 4.95
N ASP A 93 10.24 5.23 4.37
CA ASP A 93 8.92 5.76 4.69
C ASP A 93 7.89 4.98 3.86
N TRP A 94 7.38 3.89 4.43
CA TRP A 94 6.48 2.95 3.75
C TRP A 94 5.06 3.50 3.70
N TRP A 95 4.58 3.82 2.50
CA TRP A 95 3.32 4.55 2.29
C TRP A 95 2.12 3.66 2.04
N SER A 96 2.29 2.60 1.26
CA SER A 96 1.19 1.73 0.84
C SER A 96 1.62 0.28 0.90
N VAL A 97 0.71 -0.57 1.34
CA VAL A 97 0.85 -2.03 1.32
C VAL A 97 -0.39 -2.65 0.68
N CYS A 98 -0.20 -3.66 -0.15
CA CYS A 98 -1.28 -4.48 -0.70
C CYS A 98 -0.93 -5.97 -0.64
N TRP A 99 -1.95 -6.81 -0.79
CA TRP A 99 -1.82 -8.26 -0.86
C TRP A 99 -2.11 -8.74 -2.28
N SER A 100 -1.30 -9.68 -2.77
CA SER A 100 -1.58 -10.48 -3.97
C SER A 100 -1.94 -11.90 -3.55
N PRO A 101 -3.20 -12.33 -3.73
CA PRO A 101 -3.61 -13.71 -3.46
C PRO A 101 -2.85 -14.74 -4.30
N GLU A 102 -2.70 -14.49 -5.60
CA GLU A 102 -2.11 -15.42 -6.56
C GLU A 102 -0.63 -15.66 -6.31
N LEU A 103 0.09 -14.64 -5.83
CA LEU A 103 1.50 -14.75 -5.44
C LEU A 103 1.68 -15.11 -3.97
N SER A 104 0.61 -15.08 -3.17
CA SER A 104 0.66 -15.16 -1.71
C SER A 104 1.71 -14.20 -1.13
N LEU A 105 1.64 -12.94 -1.54
CA LEU A 105 2.70 -11.96 -1.30
C LEU A 105 2.14 -10.60 -0.90
N PHE A 106 2.61 -10.08 0.25
CA PHE A 106 2.50 -8.67 0.57
C PHE A 106 3.54 -7.88 -0.22
N CYS A 107 3.14 -6.72 -0.73
CA CYS A 107 4.03 -5.76 -1.37
C CYS A 107 3.79 -4.38 -0.76
N ALA A 108 4.88 -3.72 -0.34
CA ALA A 108 4.87 -2.35 0.15
C ALA A 108 5.82 -1.45 -0.64
N VAL A 109 5.43 -0.20 -0.83
CA VAL A 109 6.22 0.82 -1.53
C VAL A 109 6.51 2.02 -0.63
N ALA A 110 7.63 2.70 -0.86
CA ALA A 110 8.10 3.84 -0.06
C ALA A 110 8.44 5.06 -0.90
N ASN A 111 8.41 6.24 -0.28
CA ASN A 111 8.85 7.50 -0.91
C ASN A 111 10.28 7.92 -0.53
N THR A 112 10.96 7.21 0.37
CA THR A 112 12.37 7.44 0.72
C THR A 112 13.19 6.18 0.47
N GLY A 113 14.53 6.35 0.44
CA GLY A 113 15.48 5.29 0.11
C GLY A 113 16.17 5.51 -1.26
N THR A 114 17.14 4.67 -1.56
CA THR A 114 17.93 4.69 -2.81
C THR A 114 18.05 3.29 -3.36
N GLY A 115 17.39 3.05 -4.49
CA GLY A 115 17.29 1.76 -5.16
C GLY A 115 16.56 0.68 -4.37
N ASN A 116 15.87 1.01 -3.27
CA ASN A 116 15.32 0.04 -2.32
C ASN A 116 13.91 0.42 -1.83
N ARG A 117 13.11 1.07 -2.67
CA ARG A 117 11.80 1.63 -2.29
C ARG A 117 10.63 0.63 -2.37
N VAL A 118 10.92 -0.66 -2.42
CA VAL A 118 9.94 -1.75 -2.40
C VAL A 118 10.38 -2.78 -1.37
N MET A 119 9.43 -3.35 -0.62
CA MET A 119 9.67 -4.57 0.15
C MET A 119 8.52 -5.55 -0.02
N THR A 120 8.82 -6.84 0.07
CA THR A 120 7.81 -7.90 -0.02
C THR A 120 7.92 -8.90 1.12
N SER A 121 6.82 -9.56 1.44
CA SER A 121 6.76 -10.58 2.48
C SER A 121 5.71 -11.64 2.15
N PRO A 122 6.04 -12.94 2.20
CA PRO A 122 5.07 -14.01 1.99
C PRO A 122 4.25 -14.34 3.25
N ASP A 123 4.66 -13.84 4.42
CA ASP A 123 4.08 -14.20 5.72
C ASP A 123 3.68 -12.99 6.59
N GLY A 124 3.99 -11.76 6.14
CA GLY A 124 3.78 -10.52 6.88
C GLY A 124 4.77 -10.30 8.04
N ILE A 125 5.68 -11.25 8.29
CA ILE A 125 6.63 -11.26 9.41
C ILE A 125 8.03 -10.95 8.92
N THR A 126 8.50 -11.68 7.92
CA THR A 126 9.83 -11.53 7.34
C THR A 126 9.74 -10.72 6.06
N TRP A 127 10.36 -9.55 6.05
CA TRP A 127 10.32 -8.63 4.92
C TRP A 127 11.65 -8.62 4.16
N THR A 128 11.57 -8.72 2.85
CA THR A 128 12.73 -8.67 1.95
C THR A 128 12.71 -7.38 1.16
N ILE A 129 13.82 -6.64 1.19
CA ILE A 129 13.99 -5.44 0.38
C ILE A 129 14.11 -5.80 -1.10
N ARG A 130 13.49 -5.01 -1.97
CA ARG A 130 13.51 -5.19 -3.43
C ARG A 130 13.99 -3.93 -4.12
N THR A 131 14.60 -4.10 -5.28
CA THR A 131 15.05 -2.98 -6.09
C THR A 131 13.86 -2.27 -6.73
N SER A 132 13.70 -0.98 -6.46
CA SER A 132 12.71 -0.14 -7.12
C SER A 132 13.17 0.25 -8.52
N ALA A 133 12.23 0.37 -9.48
CA ALA A 133 12.57 0.70 -10.87
C ALA A 133 13.10 2.14 -11.04
N ALA A 134 12.76 3.03 -10.11
CA ALA A 134 13.32 4.37 -9.95
C ALA A 134 13.19 4.85 -8.50
N ASP A 135 13.94 5.87 -8.13
CA ASP A 135 13.86 6.57 -6.83
C ASP A 135 12.84 7.71 -6.86
N ASN A 136 11.65 7.39 -7.36
CA ASN A 136 10.48 8.28 -7.29
C ASN A 136 9.74 8.08 -5.96
N ASP A 137 8.90 9.06 -5.61
CA ASP A 137 8.13 9.06 -4.37
C ASP A 137 6.90 8.16 -4.52
N TRP A 138 7.11 6.83 -4.48
CA TRP A 138 6.06 5.84 -4.64
C TRP A 138 5.06 5.92 -3.48
N TRP A 139 3.79 6.11 -3.81
CA TRP A 139 2.77 6.51 -2.84
C TRP A 139 1.68 5.47 -2.66
N SER A 140 1.22 4.86 -3.75
CA SER A 140 0.15 3.88 -3.74
C SER A 140 0.56 2.67 -4.57
N VAL A 141 0.23 1.47 -4.09
CA VAL A 141 0.39 0.21 -4.82
C VAL A 141 -0.90 -0.60 -4.74
N CYS A 142 -1.28 -1.21 -5.85
CA CYS A 142 -2.42 -2.13 -5.92
C CYS A 142 -2.09 -3.36 -6.75
N TRP A 143 -2.89 -4.40 -6.58
CA TRP A 143 -2.81 -5.65 -7.32
C TRP A 143 -4.04 -5.81 -8.21
N SER A 144 -3.83 -6.29 -9.45
CA SER A 144 -4.89 -6.80 -10.32
C SER A 144 -4.78 -8.33 -10.41
N PRO A 145 -5.77 -9.06 -9.89
CA PRO A 145 -5.86 -10.52 -10.06
C PRO A 145 -5.90 -10.94 -11.54
N GLU A 146 -6.73 -10.27 -12.35
CA GLU A 146 -6.98 -10.63 -13.75
C GLU A 146 -5.74 -10.44 -14.63
N LEU A 147 -4.90 -9.46 -14.31
CA LEU A 147 -3.66 -9.19 -15.04
C LEU A 147 -2.43 -9.82 -14.39
N SER A 148 -2.57 -10.42 -13.21
CA SER A 148 -1.45 -10.88 -12.38
C SER A 148 -0.36 -9.81 -12.25
N LEU A 149 -0.75 -8.58 -11.90
CA LEU A 149 0.14 -7.43 -11.97
C LEU A 149 0.01 -6.48 -10.78
N PHE A 150 1.14 -6.17 -10.14
CA PHE A 150 1.25 -5.02 -9.25
C PHE A 150 1.43 -3.75 -10.07
N VAL A 151 0.77 -2.67 -9.65
CA VAL A 151 0.95 -1.32 -10.19
C VAL A 151 1.17 -0.36 -9.04
N ALA A 152 2.24 0.44 -9.12
CA ALA A 152 2.54 1.50 -8.18
C ALA A 152 2.64 2.86 -8.89
N VAL A 153 2.13 3.90 -8.24
CA VAL A 153 2.16 5.28 -8.74
C VAL A 153 2.95 6.19 -7.80
N ALA A 154 3.54 7.25 -8.36
CA ALA A 154 4.41 8.16 -7.63
C ALA A 154 4.00 9.63 -7.71
N LEU A 155 4.41 10.39 -6.69
CA LEU A 155 4.23 11.85 -6.64
C LEU A 155 5.27 12.63 -7.45
N THR A 156 6.44 12.02 -7.69
CA THR A 156 7.61 12.65 -8.33
C THR A 156 8.10 11.81 -9.52
N GLY A 157 8.96 12.41 -10.34
CA GLY A 157 9.48 11.81 -11.57
C GLY A 157 9.14 12.64 -12.83
N THR A 158 9.69 12.23 -13.96
CA THR A 158 9.46 12.85 -15.29
C THR A 158 9.23 11.75 -16.32
N GLY A 159 7.99 11.59 -16.75
CA GLY A 159 7.54 10.55 -17.67
C GLY A 159 7.59 9.12 -17.10
N ASN A 160 7.90 8.94 -15.82
CA ASN A 160 8.18 7.63 -15.21
C ASN A 160 7.47 7.41 -13.86
N ARG A 161 6.30 8.03 -13.68
CA ARG A 161 5.58 8.04 -12.38
C ARG A 161 4.73 6.80 -12.14
N VAL A 162 4.91 5.77 -12.94
CA VAL A 162 4.27 4.46 -12.77
C VAL A 162 5.31 3.37 -12.90
N MET A 163 5.21 2.35 -12.06
CA MET A 163 5.96 1.10 -12.23
C MET A 163 5.04 -0.10 -12.04
N THR A 164 5.38 -1.20 -12.71
CA THR A 164 4.61 -2.45 -12.64
C THR A 164 5.50 -3.63 -12.37
N SER A 165 4.96 -4.67 -11.72
CA SER A 165 5.67 -5.92 -11.49
C SER A 165 4.73 -7.12 -11.50
N PRO A 166 5.01 -8.18 -12.27
CA PRO A 166 4.20 -9.41 -12.26
C PRO A 166 4.55 -10.34 -11.08
N ASP A 167 5.66 -10.11 -10.39
CA ASP A 167 6.19 -11.00 -9.35
C ASP A 167 6.49 -10.30 -8.01
N GLY A 168 6.34 -8.97 -7.95
CA GLY A 168 6.69 -8.14 -6.79
C GLY A 168 8.21 -7.97 -6.56
N ILE A 169 9.04 -8.54 -7.43
CA ILE A 169 10.51 -8.56 -7.31
C ILE A 169 11.15 -7.68 -8.39
N ASN A 170 10.78 -7.91 -9.65
CA ASN A 170 11.30 -7.19 -10.80
C ASN A 170 10.29 -6.11 -11.21
N TRP A 171 10.71 -4.85 -11.10
CA TRP A 171 9.86 -3.70 -11.38
C TRP A 171 10.30 -3.00 -12.65
N THR A 172 9.32 -2.64 -13.48
CA THR A 172 9.53 -1.97 -14.76
C THR A 172 8.83 -0.62 -14.74
N ILE A 173 9.55 0.45 -15.09
CA ILE A 173 8.97 1.79 -15.30
C ILE A 173 8.00 1.77 -16.48
N ARG A 174 6.88 2.48 -16.33
CA ARG A 174 5.91 2.77 -17.39
C ARG A 174 5.81 4.27 -17.61
N THR A 175 5.45 4.66 -18.83
CA THR A 175 5.14 6.05 -19.11
C THR A 175 3.86 6.43 -18.38
N SER A 176 3.88 7.56 -17.67
CA SER A 176 2.69 8.14 -17.05
C SER A 176 2.03 9.15 -18.00
N ALA A 177 0.69 9.19 -18.04
CA ALA A 177 -0.05 10.13 -18.88
C ALA A 177 0.32 11.62 -18.68
N ALA A 178 0.78 11.98 -17.47
CA ALA A 178 1.30 13.30 -17.15
C ALA A 178 2.25 13.24 -15.93
N ASP A 179 3.08 14.27 -15.77
CA ASP A 179 3.91 14.49 -14.58
C ASP A 179 3.12 15.12 -13.42
N ASN A 180 1.95 14.54 -13.14
CA ASN A 180 1.12 14.89 -12.00
C ASN A 180 1.52 14.05 -10.78
N GLY A 181 1.27 14.58 -9.59
CA GLY A 181 1.48 13.85 -8.34
C GLY A 181 0.38 12.81 -8.17
N TRP A 182 0.60 11.61 -8.71
CA TRP A 182 -0.37 10.50 -8.65
C TRP A 182 -0.41 9.94 -7.23
N TYR A 183 -1.55 10.09 -6.59
CA TYR A 183 -1.74 9.88 -5.16
C TYR A 183 -2.26 8.50 -4.84
N GLU A 184 -3.27 8.02 -5.55
CA GLU A 184 -3.92 6.74 -5.27
C GLU A 184 -4.18 5.99 -6.57
N VAL A 185 -4.04 4.67 -6.53
CA VAL A 185 -4.38 3.77 -7.64
C VAL A 185 -5.23 2.62 -7.13
N CYS A 186 -6.28 2.28 -7.87
CA CYS A 186 -7.12 1.13 -7.61
C CYS A 186 -7.37 0.32 -8.89
N TRP A 187 -7.76 -0.94 -8.71
CA TRP A 187 -8.19 -1.83 -9.77
C TRP A 187 -9.71 -1.96 -9.76
N SER A 188 -10.34 -1.90 -10.94
CA SER A 188 -11.74 -2.28 -11.14
C SER A 188 -11.80 -3.61 -11.88
N PRO A 189 -12.20 -4.71 -11.22
CA PRO A 189 -12.39 -6.00 -11.87
C PRO A 189 -13.42 -5.94 -13.01
N GLU A 190 -14.54 -5.26 -12.80
CA GLU A 190 -15.66 -5.20 -13.74
C GLU A 190 -15.33 -4.44 -15.02
N LEU A 191 -14.50 -3.39 -14.91
CA LEU A 191 -14.03 -2.60 -16.05
C LEU A 191 -12.68 -3.08 -16.58
N SER A 192 -12.05 -4.00 -15.87
CA SER A 192 -10.71 -4.52 -16.15
C SER A 192 -9.69 -3.41 -16.41
N LEU A 193 -9.68 -2.40 -15.53
CA LEU A 193 -8.75 -1.27 -15.62
C LEU A 193 -8.25 -0.80 -14.26
N PHE A 194 -7.05 -0.23 -14.27
CA PHE A 194 -6.55 0.60 -13.18
C PHE A 194 -7.07 2.01 -13.33
N VAL A 195 -7.44 2.65 -12.23
CA VAL A 195 -7.71 4.10 -12.15
C VAL A 195 -6.72 4.69 -11.18
N ALA A 196 -6.04 5.76 -11.57
CA ALA A 196 -5.20 6.54 -10.67
C ALA A 196 -5.64 8.00 -10.66
N VAL A 197 -5.58 8.63 -9.48
CA VAL A 197 -5.95 10.02 -9.26
C VAL A 197 -4.75 10.85 -8.80
N ALA A 198 -4.70 12.12 -9.19
CA ALA A 198 -3.61 13.03 -8.81
C ALA A 198 -4.10 14.21 -7.97
N TYR A 199 -3.28 14.61 -7.00
CA TYR A 199 -3.55 15.78 -6.15
C TYR A 199 -2.98 17.09 -6.72
N THR A 200 -2.10 17.01 -7.73
CA THR A 200 -1.54 18.16 -8.46
C THR A 200 -1.89 18.14 -9.95
N GLY A 201 -1.46 19.18 -10.68
CA GLY A 201 -1.70 19.35 -12.11
C GLY A 201 -2.93 20.19 -12.42
N THR A 202 -2.98 20.80 -13.61
CA THR A 202 -4.16 21.48 -14.17
C THR A 202 -4.66 20.65 -15.36
N GLY A 203 -5.83 20.02 -15.25
CA GLY A 203 -6.35 19.10 -16.28
C GLY A 203 -6.42 17.64 -15.82
N ASN A 204 -5.79 16.72 -16.56
CA ASN A 204 -5.84 15.25 -16.40
C ASN A 204 -5.41 14.75 -14.99
N ARG A 205 -6.26 14.92 -13.99
CA ARG A 205 -6.06 14.43 -12.62
C ARG A 205 -6.57 13.01 -12.40
N VAL A 206 -6.99 12.35 -13.47
CA VAL A 206 -7.39 10.95 -13.50
C VAL A 206 -6.73 10.31 -14.71
N MET A 207 -6.10 9.15 -14.53
CA MET A 207 -5.62 8.30 -15.62
C MET A 207 -6.20 6.89 -15.47
N THR A 208 -6.44 6.23 -16.59
CA THR A 208 -7.03 4.89 -16.64
C THR A 208 -6.23 4.01 -17.57
N SER A 209 -5.97 2.77 -17.18
CA SER A 209 -5.34 1.81 -18.09
C SER A 209 -6.29 1.42 -19.23
N LEU A 210 -5.79 1.28 -20.45
CA LEU A 210 -6.52 0.60 -21.52
C LEU A 210 -6.18 -0.90 -21.51
N TYR A 211 -7.17 -1.76 -21.25
CA TYR A 211 -6.99 -3.22 -21.18
C TYR A 211 -6.20 -3.81 -22.36
N SER A 212 -6.43 -3.30 -23.58
CA SER A 212 -5.75 -3.78 -24.80
C SER A 212 -4.25 -3.46 -24.89
N LYS A 213 -3.71 -2.58 -24.04
CA LYS A 213 -2.29 -2.19 -24.03
C LYS A 213 -1.45 -2.95 -22.98
N LEU A 214 -2.08 -3.45 -21.92
CA LEU A 214 -1.38 -4.09 -20.81
C LEU A 214 -0.88 -5.50 -21.14
N ASP A 215 -1.60 -6.27 -21.96
CA ASP A 215 -1.18 -7.61 -22.45
C ASP A 215 0.12 -7.59 -23.29
N LYS A 216 0.54 -6.41 -23.75
CA LYS A 216 1.76 -6.21 -24.56
C LYS A 216 2.87 -5.48 -23.81
N GLY A 217 2.67 -5.15 -22.54
CA GLY A 217 3.61 -4.34 -21.78
C GLY A 217 3.72 -2.91 -22.32
N GLU A 218 2.65 -2.34 -22.88
CA GLU A 218 2.60 -0.92 -23.28
C GLU A 218 1.88 -0.05 -22.23
N ASP A 219 2.05 1.27 -22.38
CA ASP A 219 1.82 2.33 -21.38
C ASP A 219 0.38 2.44 -20.81
N LEU A 220 0.32 3.04 -19.60
CA LEU A 220 -0.88 3.39 -18.84
C LEU A 220 -1.40 4.79 -19.20
#